data_AF-A0A519RP77-F1
#
_entry.id   AF-A0A519RP77-F1
#
_cell.length_a   1.000
_cell.length_b   1.000
_cell.length_c   1.000
_cell.angle_alpha   90.00
_cell.angle_beta   90.00
_cell.angle_gamma   90.00
#
_symmetry.space_group_name_H-M   'P 1'
#
loop_
_entity.id
_entity.type
_entity.pdbx_description
1 polymer ?
#
loop_
_entity_poly.entity_id
_entity_poly.type
_entity_poly.pdbx_seq_one_letter_code
_entity_poly.pdbx_strand_id
1 'polypeptide(L)'
;MEKKNDKKVEVPASPSVGEFLNRYLVEKRTRRAVLARMMGKNFKSILRYQRNTSIKTEVLWELSYFDSFVPKETAQDEKIKALELEVALLKAKNEALMEVLKK
;
A
#
# COMPACT_ATOMS: atom_id res chain seq x y z
N MET A 1 -16.23 -11.51 -35.52
CA MET A 1 -16.70 -10.63 -34.43
C MET A 1 -15.93 -11.01 -33.18
N GLU A 2 -14.96 -10.22 -32.76
CA GLU A 2 -14.51 -10.19 -31.35
C GLU A 2 -13.64 -8.96 -31.17
N LYS A 3 -14.27 -7.85 -30.80
CA LYS A 3 -13.56 -6.63 -30.42
C LYS A 3 -12.98 -6.88 -29.04
N LYS A 4 -11.67 -7.13 -28.96
CA LYS A 4 -10.94 -7.11 -27.69
C LYS A 4 -11.08 -5.71 -27.11
N ASN A 5 -11.81 -5.60 -25.99
CA ASN A 5 -11.96 -4.37 -25.24
C ASN A 5 -10.60 -4.03 -24.61
N ASP A 6 -9.83 -3.20 -25.31
CA ASP A 6 -8.76 -2.40 -24.71
C ASP A 6 -9.42 -1.46 -23.70
N LYS A 7 -9.61 -1.93 -22.47
CA LYS A 7 -9.83 -1.05 -21.33
C LYS A 7 -8.56 -0.23 -21.20
N LYS A 8 -8.54 0.97 -21.78
CA LYS A 8 -7.60 2.02 -21.41
C LYS A 8 -7.74 2.17 -19.90
N VAL A 9 -6.78 1.61 -19.16
CA VAL A 9 -6.57 1.96 -17.77
C VAL A 9 -6.24 3.45 -17.83
N GLU A 10 -7.19 4.30 -17.47
CA GLU A 10 -6.90 5.70 -17.20
C GLU A 10 -5.88 5.68 -16.07
N VAL A 11 -4.61 5.81 -16.44
CA VAL A 11 -3.55 6.11 -15.49
C VAL A 11 -3.96 7.46 -14.92
N PRO A 12 -4.47 7.53 -13.66
CA PRO A 12 -4.86 8.81 -13.10
C PRO A 12 -3.61 9.69 -13.19
N ALA A 13 -3.74 10.87 -13.80
CA ALA A 13 -2.64 11.79 -14.06
C ALA A 13 -1.69 11.75 -12.88
N SER A 14 -0.49 11.17 -13.08
CA SER A 14 0.40 10.77 -11.99
C SER A 14 0.47 11.90 -10.99
N PRO A 15 -0.10 11.73 -9.78
CA PRO A 15 -0.27 12.84 -8.87
C PRO A 15 1.07 13.50 -8.69
N SER A 16 1.12 14.83 -8.86
CA SER A 16 2.36 15.59 -8.78
C SER A 16 3.06 15.22 -7.47
N VAL A 17 4.36 14.93 -7.51
CA VAL A 17 5.09 14.47 -6.32
C VAL A 17 4.98 15.50 -5.19
N GLY A 18 4.87 16.78 -5.53
CA GLY A 18 4.57 17.86 -4.58
C GLY A 18 3.19 17.75 -3.93
N GLU A 19 2.16 17.34 -4.66
CA GLU A 19 0.82 17.08 -4.12
C GLU A 19 0.80 15.83 -3.24
N PHE A 20 1.54 14.78 -3.62
CA PHE A 20 1.73 13.59 -2.79
C PHE A 20 2.39 13.97 -1.46
N LEU A 21 3.48 14.75 -1.49
CA LEU A 21 4.16 15.24 -0.29
C LEU A 21 3.24 16.12 0.59
N ASN A 22 2.44 17.00 -0.01
CA ASN A 22 1.49 17.82 0.73
C ASN A 22 0.43 16.97 1.43
N ARG A 23 -0.16 16.00 0.72
CA ARG A 23 -1.12 15.06 1.30
C ARG A 23 -0.50 14.30 2.46
N TYR A 24 0.70 13.76 2.27
CA TYR A 24 1.44 13.05 3.32
C TYR A 24 1.68 13.91 4.57
N LEU A 25 2.12 15.17 4.40
CA LEU A 25 2.38 16.07 5.52
C LEU A 25 1.10 16.43 6.30
N VAL A 26 -0.04 16.55 5.61
CA VAL A 26 -1.35 16.81 6.23
C VAL A 26 -1.87 15.58 6.95
N GLU A 27 -1.83 14.42 6.31
CA GLU A 27 -2.34 13.15 6.82
C GLU A 27 -1.56 12.68 8.06
N LYS A 28 -0.23 12.65 7.97
CA LYS A 28 0.63 12.23 9.09
C LYS A 28 0.86 13.36 10.11
N ARG A 29 0.30 14.56 9.88
CA ARG A 29 0.52 15.78 10.69
C ARG A 29 2.00 16.09 10.96
N THR A 30 2.89 15.64 10.09
CA THR A 30 4.32 15.84 10.22
C THR A 30 4.71 17.19 9.64
N ARG A 31 5.48 17.97 10.40
CA ARG A 31 6.03 19.23 9.89
C ARG A 31 7.15 18.94 8.88
N ARG A 32 7.29 19.78 7.86
CA ARG A 32 8.36 19.70 6.83
C ARG A 32 9.76 19.56 7.44
N ALA A 33 10.02 20.24 8.57
CA ALA A 33 11.30 20.17 9.28
C ALA A 33 11.55 18.83 9.98
N VAL A 34 10.50 18.07 10.30
CA VAL A 34 10.60 16.73 10.88
C VAL A 34 10.88 15.72 9.77
N LEU A 35 10.17 15.82 8.64
CA LEU A 35 10.43 14.99 7.45
C LEU A 35 11.88 15.15 6.95
N ALA A 36 12.36 16.40 6.89
CA ALA A 36 13.75 16.69 6.54
C ALA A 36 14.76 15.98 7.46
N ARG A 37 14.50 16.00 8.78
CA ARG A 37 15.32 15.34 9.79
C ARG A 37 15.27 13.81 9.67
N MET A 38 14.09 13.25 9.44
CA MET A 38 13.91 11.80 9.25
C MET A 38 14.64 11.29 8.00
N MET A 39 14.65 12.06 6.92
CA MET A 39 15.34 11.71 5.68
C MET A 39 16.83 12.09 5.67
N GLY A 40 17.33 12.79 6.71
CA GLY A 40 18.69 13.35 6.71
C GLY A 40 18.95 14.38 5.60
N LYS A 41 17.89 14.99 5.05
CA LYS A 41 18.00 15.99 3.97
C LYS A 41 17.80 17.40 4.53
N ASN A 42 18.34 18.38 3.81
CA ASN A 42 18.14 19.79 4.17
C ASN A 42 16.67 20.21 3.94
N PHE A 43 16.15 21.11 4.77
CA PHE A 43 14.80 21.66 4.67
C PHE A 43 14.51 22.28 3.29
N LYS A 44 15.49 22.99 2.73
CA LYS A 44 15.38 23.58 1.37
C LYS A 44 15.16 22.52 0.29
N SER A 45 15.72 21.32 0.47
CA SER A 45 15.52 20.20 -0.45
C SER A 45 14.09 19.70 -0.43
N ILE A 46 13.50 19.54 0.77
CA ILE A 46 12.08 19.17 0.92
C ILE A 46 11.16 20.23 0.30
N LEU A 47 11.46 21.52 0.48
CA LEU A 47 10.70 22.60 -0.14
C LEU A 47 10.80 22.58 -1.67
N ARG A 48 11.98 22.26 -2.22
CA ARG A 48 12.20 22.10 -3.66
C ARG A 48 11.42 20.91 -4.21
N TYR A 49 11.40 19.80 -3.47
CA TYR A 49 10.62 18.61 -3.82
C TYR A 49 9.12 18.88 -3.84
N GLN A 50 8.63 19.70 -2.92
CA GLN A 50 7.22 20.09 -2.89
C GLN A 50 6.81 20.97 -4.09
N ARG A 51 7.70 21.83 -4.57
CA ARG A 51 7.41 22.76 -5.68
C ARG A 51 7.64 22.15 -7.05
N ASN A 52 8.48 21.12 -7.13
CA ASN A 52 8.82 20.48 -8.39
C ASN A 52 7.88 19.31 -8.68
N THR A 53 7.39 19.27 -9.90
CA THR A 53 6.57 18.16 -10.44
C THR A 53 7.39 16.91 -10.76
N SER A 54 8.72 17.03 -10.87
CA SER A 54 9.63 15.89 -11.09
C SER A 54 10.71 15.79 -10.01
N ILE A 55 10.89 14.58 -9.50
CA ILE A 55 11.94 14.22 -8.54
C ILE A 55 12.68 12.99 -9.09
N LYS A 56 13.97 12.87 -8.78
CA LYS A 56 14.76 11.66 -9.09
C LYS A 56 14.12 10.43 -8.43
N THR A 57 14.06 9.32 -9.14
CA THR A 57 13.44 8.06 -8.70
C THR A 57 14.01 7.53 -7.37
N GLU A 58 15.29 7.74 -7.08
CA GLU A 58 15.92 7.37 -5.80
C GLU A 58 15.26 8.05 -4.60
N VAL A 59 14.96 9.34 -4.71
CA VAL A 59 14.30 10.11 -3.64
C VAL A 59 12.83 9.68 -3.49
N LEU A 60 12.20 9.24 -4.59
CA LEU A 60 10.86 8.65 -4.53
C LEU A 60 10.86 7.33 -3.74
N TRP A 61 11.88 6.48 -3.94
CA TRP A 61 12.07 5.26 -3.16
C TRP A 61 12.33 5.54 -1.69
N GLU A 62 13.20 6.52 -1.37
CA GLU A 62 13.41 6.95 0.02
C GLU A 62 12.08 7.39 0.67
N LEU A 63 11.28 8.21 -0.03
CA LEU A 63 9.97 8.68 0.46
C LEU A 63 8.97 7.54 0.71
N SER A 64 8.89 6.56 -0.21
CA SER A 64 8.00 5.40 -0.06
C SER A 64 8.47 4.44 1.03
N TYR A 65 9.78 4.31 1.23
CA TYR A 65 10.35 3.47 2.28
C TYR A 65 9.97 3.95 3.69
N PHE A 66 9.92 5.28 3.91
CA PHE A 66 9.46 5.84 5.18
C PHE A 66 7.95 5.63 5.43
N ASP A 67 7.14 5.49 4.39
CA ASP A 67 5.73 5.12 4.51
C ASP A 67 5.55 3.64 4.88
N SER A 68 6.48 2.78 4.42
CA SER A 68 6.48 1.34 4.71
C SER A 68 7.08 0.96 6.06
N PHE A 69 7.30 1.92 6.97
CA PHE A 69 7.41 1.67 8.42
C PHE A 69 6.02 1.41 9.05
N VAL A 70 5.13 0.76 8.32
CA VAL A 70 4.09 -0.09 8.90
C VAL A 70 4.81 -1.39 9.26
N PRO A 71 4.83 -1.82 10.53
CA PRO A 71 5.28 -3.17 10.85
C PRO A 71 4.50 -4.11 9.95
N LYS A 72 5.17 -4.80 9.01
CA LYS A 72 4.53 -5.86 8.22
C LYS A 72 3.75 -6.70 9.22
N GLU A 73 2.44 -6.76 9.03
CA GLU A 73 1.53 -7.43 9.95
C GLU A 73 1.74 -8.94 9.92
N THR A 74 2.87 -9.41 10.45
CA THR A 74 3.11 -10.84 10.71
C THR A 74 1.99 -11.41 11.56
N ALA A 75 1.45 -10.61 12.48
CA ALA A 75 0.29 -10.97 13.31
C ALA A 75 -1.03 -11.11 12.52
N GLN A 76 -1.22 -10.39 11.41
CA GLN A 76 -2.40 -10.60 10.56
C GLN A 76 -2.20 -11.78 9.60
N ASP A 77 -1.00 -11.94 9.03
CA ASP A 77 -0.66 -13.08 8.17
C ASP A 77 -0.76 -14.42 8.91
N GLU A 78 -0.38 -14.46 10.19
CA GLU A 78 -0.55 -15.64 11.05
C GLU A 78 -2.04 -15.94 11.34
N LYS A 79 -2.86 -14.91 11.57
CA LYS A 79 -4.32 -15.07 11.73
C LYS A 79 -4.98 -15.53 10.43
N ILE A 80 -4.56 -15.01 9.29
CA ILE A 80 -5.06 -15.41 7.97
C ILE A 80 -4.79 -16.91 7.76
N LYS A 81 -3.56 -17.37 8.01
CA LYS A 81 -3.22 -18.80 7.92
C LYS A 81 -4.01 -19.67 8.89
N ALA A 82 -4.22 -19.22 10.12
CA ALA A 82 -5.01 -19.96 11.11
C ALA A 82 -6.48 -20.10 10.68
N LEU A 83 -7.09 -19.01 10.19
CA LEU A 83 -8.48 -19.00 9.71
C LEU A 83 -8.65 -19.83 8.44
N GLU A 84 -7.68 -19.84 7.53
CA GLU A 84 -7.71 -20.67 6.32
C GLU A 84 -7.70 -22.17 6.64
N LEU A 85 -6.89 -22.59 7.62
CA LEU A 85 -6.88 -23.98 8.12
C LEU A 85 -8.23 -24.38 8.74
N GLU A 86 -8.82 -23.48 9.53
CA GLU A 86 -10.11 -23.72 10.16
C GLU A 86 -11.23 -23.86 9.12
N VAL A 87 -11.27 -22.98 8.12
CA VAL A 87 -12.23 -23.07 7.00
C VAL A 87 -12.07 -24.37 6.21
N ALA A 88 -10.83 -24.84 5.98
CA ALA A 88 -10.58 -26.10 5.30
C ALA A 88 -11.13 -27.30 6.10
N LEU A 89 -10.90 -27.32 7.42
CA LEU A 89 -11.44 -28.37 8.30
C LEU A 89 -12.97 -28.34 8.40
N LEU A 90 -13.58 -27.16 8.49
CA LEU A 90 -15.03 -27.03 8.55
C LEU A 90 -15.69 -27.46 7.24
N LYS A 91 -15.08 -27.15 6.08
CA LYS A 91 -15.56 -27.63 4.78
C LYS A 91 -15.50 -29.17 4.69
N ALA A 92 -14.38 -29.78 5.09
CA ALA A 92 -14.25 -31.23 5.10
C ALA A 92 -15.27 -31.91 6.04
N LYS A 93 -15.51 -31.33 7.22
CA LYS A 93 -16.54 -31.83 8.15
C LYS A 93 -17.95 -31.72 7.57
N ASN A 94 -18.28 -30.61 6.94
CA ASN A 94 -19.59 -30.41 6.31
C ASN A 94 -19.79 -31.36 5.12
N GLU A 95 -18.77 -31.60 4.33
CA GLU A 95 -18.81 -32.55 3.21
C GLU A 95 -19.06 -33.97 3.70
N ALA A 96 -18.33 -34.43 4.71
CA ALA A 96 -18.54 -35.74 5.34
C ALA A 96 -19.95 -35.88 5.94
N LEU A 97 -20.46 -34.85 6.61
CA LEU A 97 -21.84 -34.85 7.13
C LEU A 97 -22.88 -34.88 6.01
N MET A 98 -22.66 -34.15 4.92
CA MET A 98 -23.54 -34.17 3.75
C MET A 98 -23.53 -35.52 3.03
N GLU A 99 -22.41 -36.25 3.00
CA GLU A 99 -22.37 -37.62 2.48
C GLU A 99 -23.13 -38.60 3.38
N VAL A 100 -23.03 -38.45 4.70
CA VAL A 100 -23.80 -39.27 5.66
C VAL A 100 -25.30 -38.98 5.57
N LEU A 101 -25.70 -37.72 5.37
CA LEU A 101 -27.11 -37.32 5.22
C LEU A 101 -27.71 -37.66 3.83
N LYS A 102 -26.87 -37.90 2.83
CA LYS A 102 -27.30 -38.34 1.49
C LYS A 102 -27.44 -39.87 1.38
N LYS A 103 -27.02 -40.60 2.40
CA LYS A 103 -27.26 -42.04 2.57
C LYS A 103 -28.58 -42.28 3.32
#